data_AF-A0A4U5JGT9-F1
#
_entry.id   AF-A0A4U5JGT9-F1
#
_cell.length_a   1.000
_cell.length_b   1.000
_cell.length_c   1.000
_cell.angle_alpha   90.00
_cell.angle_beta   90.00
_cell.angle_gamma   90.00
#
_symmetry.space_group_name_H-M   'P 1'
#
loop_
_entity.id
_entity.type
_entity.pdbx_description
1 polymer ?
#
loop_
_entity_poly.entity_id
_entity_poly.type
_entity_poly.pdbx_seq_one_letter_code
_entity_poly.pdbx_strand_id
1 'polypeptide(L)'
;MSSEDEDGDEDEIVDWTVLKSIQAANGASMRAMEEYLLVATHPDVVGDSERIRSFLERSIEHHEQVIEQLELAAAEIESNAFVDDR
;
A
#
# COMPACT_ATOMS: atom_id res chain seq x y z
N MET A 1 -6.08 18.60 36.30
CA MET A 1 -6.57 17.51 35.44
C MET A 1 -6.31 18.01 34.05
N SER A 2 -5.18 17.60 33.48
CA SER A 2 -4.74 17.99 32.15
C SER A 2 -5.49 17.13 31.16
N SER A 3 -6.13 17.77 30.19
CA SER A 3 -6.87 17.16 29.09
C SER A 3 -6.19 17.48 27.76
N GLU A 4 -4.86 17.51 27.75
CA GLU A 4 -4.01 17.90 26.60
C GLU A 4 -3.20 16.71 26.05
N ASP A 5 -3.38 15.50 26.61
CA ASP A 5 -2.60 14.31 26.24
C ASP A 5 -3.36 13.34 25.32
N GLU A 6 -4.66 13.54 25.05
CA GLU A 6 -5.48 12.60 24.25
C GLU A 6 -5.33 12.81 22.73
N ASP A 7 -5.25 14.06 22.24
CA ASP A 7 -5.12 14.34 20.79
C ASP A 7 -3.74 13.95 20.22
N GLY A 8 -2.68 14.03 21.04
CA GLY A 8 -1.32 13.70 20.60
C GLY A 8 -1.10 12.22 20.30
N ASP A 9 -1.82 11.34 20.99
CA ASP A 9 -1.75 9.89 20.77
C ASP A 9 -2.51 9.49 19.49
N GLU A 10 -3.60 10.17 19.15
CA GLU A 10 -4.38 9.89 17.93
C GLU A 10 -3.63 10.32 16.66
N ASP A 11 -3.01 11.50 16.67
CA ASP A 11 -2.17 11.97 15.56
C ASP A 11 -0.94 11.07 15.34
N GLU A 12 -0.30 10.57 16.40
CA GLU A 12 0.82 9.63 16.30
C GLU A 12 0.38 8.27 15.72
N ILE A 13 -0.82 7.80 16.07
CA ILE A 13 -1.43 6.58 15.50
C ILE A 13 -1.72 6.74 14.00
N VAL A 14 -2.21 7.91 13.59
CA VAL A 14 -2.47 8.25 12.18
C VAL A 14 -1.17 8.25 11.38
N ASP A 15 -0.13 8.95 11.84
CA ASP A 15 1.18 9.00 11.18
C ASP A 15 1.81 7.62 11.03
N TRP A 16 1.71 6.79 12.08
CA TRP A 16 2.20 5.42 12.04
C TRP A 16 1.43 4.52 11.08
N THR A 17 0.12 4.71 10.98
CA THR A 17 -0.76 3.98 10.04
C THR A 17 -0.41 4.34 8.61
N VAL A 18 -0.24 5.63 8.30
CA VAL A 18 0.20 6.11 6.98
C VAL A 18 1.56 5.51 6.61
N LEU A 19 2.54 5.56 7.51
CA LEU A 19 3.87 5.03 7.25
C LEU A 19 3.85 3.52 6.96
N LYS A 20 3.07 2.74 7.73
CA LYS A 20 2.91 1.30 7.49
C LYS A 20 2.28 0.98 6.15
N SER A 21 1.25 1.72 5.76
CA SER A 21 0.58 1.53 4.48
C SER A 21 1.52 1.81 3.30
N ILE A 22 2.30 2.89 3.37
CA ILE A 22 3.34 3.20 2.36
C ILE A 22 4.40 2.09 2.32
N GLN A 23 4.85 1.59 3.47
CA GLN A 23 5.85 0.52 3.51
C GLN A 23 5.31 -0.79 2.92
N ALA A 24 4.05 -1.14 3.19
CA ALA A 24 3.39 -2.31 2.62
C ALA A 24 3.28 -2.20 1.09
N ALA A 25 2.87 -1.03 0.59
CA ALA A 25 2.80 -0.71 -0.84
C ALA A 25 4.16 -0.90 -1.52
N ASN A 26 5.22 -0.34 -0.95
CA ASN A 26 6.57 -0.48 -1.52
C ASN A 26 7.06 -1.94 -1.50
N GLY A 27 6.79 -2.68 -0.42
CA GLY A 27 7.15 -4.09 -0.32
C GLY A 27 6.43 -4.96 -1.36
N ALA A 28 5.15 -4.67 -1.61
CA ALA A 28 4.36 -5.27 -2.67
C ALA A 28 4.94 -5.02 -4.06
N SER A 29 5.22 -3.75 -4.41
CA SER A 29 5.77 -3.38 -5.72
C SER A 29 7.16 -3.98 -5.95
N MET A 30 8.02 -4.04 -4.91
CA MET A 30 9.33 -4.69 -5.01
C MET A 30 9.21 -6.19 -5.27
N ARG A 31 8.34 -6.91 -4.56
CA ARG A 31 8.11 -8.34 -4.83
C ARG A 31 7.61 -8.60 -6.23
N ALA A 32 6.68 -7.78 -6.74
CA ALA A 32 6.23 -7.88 -8.11
C ALA A 32 7.41 -7.72 -9.09
N MET A 33 8.27 -6.71 -8.90
CA MET A 33 9.45 -6.54 -9.74
C MET A 33 10.42 -7.73 -9.68
N GLU A 34 10.66 -8.30 -8.49
CA GLU A 34 11.52 -9.48 -8.33
C GLU A 34 10.94 -10.72 -9.04
N GLU A 35 9.64 -10.96 -8.92
CA GLU A 35 8.96 -12.05 -9.60
C GLU A 35 9.01 -11.89 -11.14
N TYR A 36 8.82 -10.67 -11.64
CA TYR A 36 9.00 -10.40 -13.07
C TYR A 36 10.44 -10.65 -13.53
N LEU A 37 11.44 -10.21 -12.75
CA LEU A 37 12.85 -10.40 -13.09
C LEU A 37 13.20 -11.90 -13.18
N LEU A 38 12.69 -12.71 -12.26
CA LEU A 38 12.83 -14.17 -12.30
C LEU A 38 12.25 -14.77 -13.57
N VAL A 39 11.09 -14.30 -14.02
CA VAL A 39 10.45 -14.74 -15.27
C VAL A 39 11.24 -14.27 -16.49
N ALA A 40 11.61 -13.00 -16.55
CA ALA A 40 12.26 -12.38 -17.71
C ALA A 40 13.71 -12.84 -17.93
N THR A 41 14.40 -13.27 -16.87
CA THR A 41 15.79 -13.76 -16.96
C THR A 41 15.88 -15.28 -17.16
N HIS A 42 14.76 -16.00 -17.13
CA HIS A 42 14.75 -17.44 -17.35
C HIS A 42 14.88 -17.73 -18.86
N PRO A 43 15.93 -18.45 -19.30
CA PRO A 43 16.21 -18.67 -20.72
C PRO A 43 15.08 -19.42 -21.46
N ASP A 44 14.30 -20.23 -20.74
CA ASP A 44 13.17 -21.01 -21.28
C ASP A 44 11.85 -20.22 -21.40
N VAL A 45 11.82 -18.95 -20.95
CA VAL A 45 10.59 -18.14 -20.88
C VAL A 45 10.63 -16.95 -21.86
N VAL A 46 11.73 -16.78 -22.58
CA VAL A 46 11.87 -15.79 -23.64
C VAL A 46 10.82 -16.06 -24.74
N GLY A 47 9.75 -15.27 -24.74
CA GLY A 47 8.65 -15.36 -25.72
C GLY A 47 7.29 -15.83 -25.18
N ASP A 48 7.19 -16.20 -23.89
CA ASP A 48 5.94 -16.66 -23.29
C ASP A 48 5.05 -15.48 -22.86
N SER A 49 4.32 -14.94 -23.83
CA SER A 49 3.45 -13.76 -23.66
C SER A 49 2.26 -14.04 -22.73
N GLU A 50 1.78 -15.28 -22.63
CA GLU A 50 0.71 -15.64 -21.70
C GLU A 50 1.20 -15.58 -20.24
N ARG A 51 2.41 -16.07 -19.99
CA ARG A 51 3.01 -16.02 -18.65
C ARG A 51 3.35 -14.59 -18.21
N ILE A 52 3.85 -13.76 -19.13
CA ILE A 52 4.05 -12.32 -18.87
C ILE A 52 2.71 -11.62 -18.60
N ARG A 53 1.67 -11.93 -19.37
CA ARG A 53 0.33 -11.36 -19.15
C ARG A 53 -0.24 -11.75 -17.79
N SER A 54 -0.17 -13.03 -17.41
CA SER A 54 -0.62 -13.50 -16.10
C SER A 54 0.15 -12.85 -14.95
N PHE A 55 1.44 -12.59 -15.14
CA PHE A 55 2.23 -11.83 -14.18
C PHE A 55 1.71 -10.40 -14.02
N LEU A 56 1.46 -9.70 -15.13
CA LEU A 56 0.93 -8.34 -15.11
C LEU A 56 -0.46 -8.26 -14.47
N GLU A 57 -1.36 -9.20 -14.78
CA GLU A 57 -2.70 -9.26 -14.19
C GLU A 57 -2.63 -9.41 -12.65
N ARG A 58 -1.79 -10.32 -12.15
CA ARG A 58 -1.59 -10.51 -10.70
C ARG A 58 -0.94 -9.31 -10.03
N SER A 59 -0.02 -8.62 -10.72
CA SER A 59 0.58 -7.38 -10.22
C SER A 59 -0.47 -6.27 -10.12
N ILE A 60 -1.39 -6.16 -11.08
CA ILE A 60 -2.48 -5.18 -11.06
C ILE A 60 -3.38 -5.41 -9.85
N GLU A 61 -3.88 -6.64 -9.65
CA GLU A 61 -4.74 -6.97 -8.49
C GLU A 61 -4.08 -6.60 -7.16
N HIS A 62 -2.77 -6.82 -7.04
CA HIS A 62 -2.03 -6.47 -5.84
C HIS A 62 -1.98 -4.95 -5.61
N HIS A 63 -1.76 -4.16 -6.67
CA HIS A 63 -1.72 -2.70 -6.55
C HIS A 63 -3.11 -2.11 -6.29
N GLU A 64 -4.17 -2.73 -6.80
CA GLU A 64 -5.56 -2.34 -6.49
C GLU A 64 -5.86 -2.51 -4.99
N GLN A 65 -5.45 -3.62 -4.38
CA GLN A 65 -5.58 -3.82 -2.93
C GLN A 65 -4.79 -2.78 -2.14
N VAL A 66 -3.58 -2.44 -2.59
CA VAL A 66 -2.77 -1.39 -1.97
C VAL A 66 -3.47 -0.03 -2.05
N ILE A 67 -4.04 0.31 -3.21
CA ILE A 67 -4.79 1.56 -3.40
C ILE A 67 -5.98 1.61 -2.44
N GLU A 68 -6.78 0.54 -2.34
CA GLU A 68 -7.92 0.46 -1.43
C GLU A 68 -7.49 0.71 0.03
N GLN A 69 -6.39 0.10 0.49
CA GLN A 69 -5.88 0.34 1.85
C GLN A 69 -5.41 1.78 2.07
N LEU A 70 -4.80 2.42 1.06
CA LEU A 70 -4.39 3.82 1.12
C LEU A 70 -5.59 4.77 1.13
N GLU A 71 -6.64 4.47 0.36
CA GLU A 71 -7.89 5.22 0.35
C GLU A 71 -8.61 5.12 1.70
N LEU A 72 -8.62 3.94 2.34
CA LEU A 72 -9.15 3.78 3.69
C LEU A 72 -8.38 4.63 4.72
N ALA A 73 -7.05 4.65 4.64
CA ALA A 73 -6.23 5.50 5.51
C ALA A 73 -6.48 7.00 5.27
N ALA A 74 -6.64 7.43 4.01
CA ALA A 74 -6.98 8.81 3.69
C ALA A 74 -8.36 9.21 4.24
N ALA A 75 -9.36 8.32 4.12
CA ALA A 75 -10.69 8.55 4.66
C ALA A 75 -10.70 8.67 6.20
N GLU A 76 -9.85 7.92 6.90
CA GLU A 76 -9.70 8.02 8.36
C GLU A 76 -9.16 9.40 8.77
N ILE A 77 -8.14 9.90 8.05
CA ILE A 77 -7.58 11.25 8.28
C ILE A 77 -8.65 12.33 8.07
N GLU A 78 -9.41 12.22 6.97
CA GLU A 78 -10.49 13.17 6.69
C GLU A 78 -11.59 13.11 7.77
N SER A 79 -11.95 11.91 8.25
CA SER A 79 -12.92 11.74 9.33
C SER A 79 -12.45 12.36 10.64
N ASN A 80 -11.18 12.18 11.03
CA ASN A 80 -10.63 12.80 12.23
C ASN A 80 -10.54 14.33 12.11
N ALA A 81 -10.17 14.86 10.94
CA ALA A 81 -10.15 16.30 10.69
C ALA A 81 -11.55 16.97 10.82
N PHE A 82 -12.64 16.22 10.61
CA PHE A 82 -14.02 16.70 10.80
C PHE A 82 -14.49 16.68 12.27
N VAL A 83 -13.83 15.92 13.14
CA VAL A 83 -14.13 15.86 14.58
C VAL A 83 -13.47 17.03 15.32
N ASP A 84 -12.28 17.44 14.88
CA ASP A 84 -11.46 18.49 15.51
C ASP A 84 -11.93 19.94 15.19
N ASP A 85 -12.78 20.14 14.17
CA ASP A 85 -13.33 21.45 13.75
C ASP A 85 -14.70 21.81 14.40
N ARG A 86 -15.14 21.10 15.46
CA ARG A 86 -16.43 21.33 16.17
C ARG A 86 -16.28 21.71 17.63
#